data_AF-I9ABT9-F1
#
_entry.id   AF-I9ABT9-F1
#
_cell.length_a   1.000
_cell.length_b   1.000
_cell.length_c   1.000
_cell.angle_alpha   90.00
_cell.angle_beta   90.00
_cell.angle_gamma   90.00
#
_symmetry.space_group_name_H-M   'P 1'
#
loop_
_entity.id
_entity.type
_entity.pdbx_description
1 polymer ?
#
loop_
_entity_poly.entity_id
_entity_poly.type
_entity_poly.pdbx_seq_one_letter_code
_entity_poly.pdbx_strand_id
1 'polypeptide(L)'
;MKKITIISLILFSILLSSCYVKTSELASNSLDIKKAVSLPQNTVPVGFDKYEKRVLLMIEDKNQKIELGFYDLKNGKIEALVKPVDSNKNIHNAVTDGKYVAWVEASDNLIRNDWSIYVKDLASRSVTKIDYGKLDNEISSKIPFSQEPKLSLNESKLVWSTYELENDKILCSLILYDLKKNKKTR
;
A
#
# COMPACT_ATOMS: atom_id res chain seq x y z
N MET A 1 42.26 71.78 -18.58
CA MET A 1 42.47 70.40 -19.07
C MET A 1 43.35 69.64 -18.08
N LYS A 2 42.75 68.76 -17.28
CA LYS A 2 43.42 67.77 -16.44
C LYS A 2 42.65 66.46 -16.57
N LYS A 3 43.30 65.41 -17.08
CA LYS A 3 42.89 64.01 -16.91
C LYS A 3 43.18 63.62 -15.45
N ILE A 4 42.36 62.75 -14.86
CA ILE A 4 42.79 61.49 -14.23
C ILE A 4 41.54 60.66 -13.93
N THR A 5 41.60 59.43 -14.43
CA THR A 5 40.76 58.25 -14.33
C THR A 5 40.47 57.86 -12.88
N ILE A 6 39.28 57.30 -12.59
CA ILE A 6 39.10 56.14 -11.69
C ILE A 6 37.82 55.40 -12.15
N ILE A 7 38.07 54.33 -12.89
CA ILE A 7 37.21 53.15 -13.00
C ILE A 7 37.36 52.43 -11.65
N SER A 8 36.35 52.47 -10.77
CA SER A 8 36.12 51.48 -9.70
C SER A 8 34.96 51.94 -8.80
N LEU A 9 33.74 52.05 -9.34
CA LEU A 9 32.55 52.34 -8.51
C LEU A 9 31.29 51.61 -8.99
N ILE A 10 31.45 50.42 -9.59
CA ILE A 10 30.36 49.47 -9.83
C ILE A 10 30.85 48.05 -9.48
N LEU A 11 31.51 47.93 -8.33
CA LEU A 11 31.74 46.64 -7.67
C LEU A 11 31.37 46.72 -6.17
N PHE A 12 30.46 47.62 -5.82
CA PHE A 12 30.02 47.86 -4.44
C PHE A 12 28.50 47.69 -4.26
N SER A 13 27.86 46.80 -5.02
CA SER A 13 26.43 46.49 -4.86
C SER A 13 26.09 44.99 -4.82
N ILE A 14 27.06 44.11 -4.52
CA ILE A 14 26.80 42.67 -4.29
C ILE A 14 26.98 42.30 -2.80
N LEU A 15 27.21 43.27 -1.93
CA LEU A 15 27.15 43.07 -0.49
C LEU A 15 25.77 43.56 -0.01
N LEU A 16 25.01 42.67 0.64
CA LEU A 16 23.68 42.88 1.26
C LEU A 16 22.46 42.39 0.46
N SER A 17 22.51 41.14 -0.01
CA SER A 17 21.31 40.27 0.00
C SER A 17 21.71 38.81 0.16
N SER A 18 22.56 38.52 1.15
CA SER A 18 22.37 37.27 1.87
C SER A 18 21.12 37.46 2.74
N CYS A 19 19.95 37.30 2.12
CA CYS A 19 18.78 36.89 2.87
C CYS A 19 19.25 35.69 3.70
N TYR A 20 19.46 35.93 4.99
CA TYR A 20 19.42 34.90 5.99
C TYR A 20 18.04 34.26 5.84
N VAL A 21 17.94 33.29 4.94
CA VAL A 21 17.00 32.21 5.11
C VAL A 21 17.53 31.55 6.37
N LYS A 22 17.05 32.01 7.53
CA LYS A 22 16.87 31.12 8.67
C LYS A 22 15.98 30.04 8.10
N THR A 23 16.62 29.00 7.56
CA THR A 23 16.02 27.68 7.58
C THR A 23 15.72 27.49 9.05
N SER A 24 14.48 27.74 9.44
CA SER A 24 13.96 27.03 10.59
C SER A 24 14.35 25.59 10.28
N GLU A 25 15.24 25.02 11.08
CA GLU A 25 15.18 23.59 11.30
C GLU A 25 13.75 23.35 11.77
N LEU A 26 12.83 23.20 10.82
CA LEU A 26 11.71 22.31 10.96
C LEU A 26 12.39 21.08 11.51
N ALA A 27 12.22 20.83 12.81
CA ALA A 27 12.71 19.64 13.47
C ALA A 27 12.32 18.50 12.55
N SER A 28 13.28 18.08 11.73
CA SER A 28 12.97 17.17 10.67
C SER A 28 12.75 15.91 11.45
N ASN A 29 11.50 15.46 11.54
CA ASN A 29 11.21 14.07 11.83
C ASN A 29 11.77 13.27 10.64
N SER A 30 13.08 13.32 10.47
CA SER A 30 13.81 12.69 9.39
C SER A 30 13.58 11.22 9.57
N LEU A 31 12.95 10.62 8.57
CA LEU A 31 12.73 9.19 8.53
C LEU A 31 14.09 8.52 8.70
N ASP A 32 14.29 7.79 9.79
CA ASP A 32 15.51 7.02 9.99
C ASP A 32 15.43 5.76 9.15
N ILE A 33 15.78 5.89 7.87
CA ILE A 33 15.73 4.81 6.88
C ILE A 33 16.55 3.61 7.37
N LYS A 34 17.60 3.81 8.19
CA LYS A 34 18.41 2.71 8.73
C LYS A 34 17.60 1.78 9.64
N LYS A 35 16.58 2.29 10.34
CA LYS A 35 15.64 1.44 11.12
C LYS A 35 14.69 0.65 10.22
N ALA A 36 14.34 1.19 9.05
CA ALA A 36 13.49 0.50 8.08
C ALA A 36 14.16 -0.71 7.40
N VAL A 37 15.50 -0.84 7.50
CA VAL A 37 16.27 -1.94 6.89
C VAL A 37 16.08 -3.26 7.65
N SER A 38 15.60 -3.24 8.89
CA SER A 38 15.46 -4.43 9.73
C SER A 38 14.02 -4.57 10.22
N LEU A 39 13.16 -5.14 9.37
CA LEU A 39 11.81 -5.55 9.77
C LEU A 39 11.87 -6.78 10.69
N PRO A 40 10.89 -6.96 11.60
CA PRO A 40 10.80 -8.16 12.42
C PRO A 40 10.70 -9.44 11.58
N GLN A 41 11.19 -10.55 12.14
CA GLN A 41 11.08 -11.87 11.53
C GLN A 41 9.60 -12.22 11.29
N ASN A 42 9.33 -13.03 10.25
CA ASN A 42 7.98 -13.46 9.84
C ASN A 42 7.06 -12.31 9.38
N THR A 43 7.65 -11.23 8.87
CA THR A 43 6.90 -10.13 8.27
C THR A 43 7.24 -9.93 6.81
N VAL A 44 6.23 -9.57 6.01
CA VAL A 44 6.38 -9.25 4.59
C VAL A 44 5.77 -7.87 4.33
N PRO A 45 6.53 -6.89 3.82
CA PRO A 45 5.98 -5.59 3.45
C PRO A 45 5.13 -5.71 2.19
N VAL A 46 3.91 -5.15 2.24
CA VAL A 46 2.92 -5.26 1.17
C VAL A 46 2.29 -3.92 0.78
N GLY A 47 2.63 -2.85 1.47
CA GLY A 47 2.20 -1.52 1.07
C GLY A 47 2.82 -0.41 1.92
N PHE A 48 2.58 0.83 1.50
CA PHE A 48 3.13 2.01 2.17
C PHE A 48 2.04 3.06 2.40
N ASP A 49 1.86 3.42 3.66
CA ASP A 49 1.06 4.58 4.07
C ASP A 49 1.92 5.83 3.92
N LYS A 50 1.66 6.56 2.83
CA LYS A 50 2.38 7.79 2.49
C LYS A 50 2.06 8.97 3.39
N TYR A 51 0.95 8.95 4.13
CA TYR A 51 0.51 10.05 5.00
C TYR A 51 1.19 9.95 6.36
N GLU A 52 1.10 8.79 7.00
CA GLU A 52 1.69 8.58 8.34
C GLU A 52 3.12 8.06 8.32
N LYS A 53 3.63 7.71 7.12
CA LYS A 53 4.96 7.13 6.89
C LYS A 53 5.13 5.78 7.61
N ARG A 54 4.20 4.87 7.33
CA ARG A 54 4.18 3.51 7.90
C ARG A 54 4.19 2.46 6.79
N VAL A 55 4.74 1.29 7.08
CA VAL A 55 4.75 0.16 6.15
C VAL A 55 3.66 -0.81 6.56
N LEU A 56 2.78 -1.18 5.63
CA LEU A 56 1.83 -2.25 5.86
C LEU A 56 2.57 -3.59 5.76
N LEU A 57 2.48 -4.39 6.81
CA LEU A 57 3.09 -5.70 6.91
C LEU A 57 2.01 -6.77 6.94
N MET A 58 2.23 -7.87 6.22
CA MET A 58 1.68 -9.18 6.56
C MET A 58 2.57 -9.80 7.63
N ILE A 59 1.97 -10.33 8.70
CA ILE A 59 2.66 -10.85 9.87
C ILE A 59 2.16 -12.27 10.10
N GLU A 60 3.07 -13.25 10.00
CA GLU A 60 2.75 -14.65 10.20
C GLU A 60 2.97 -15.06 11.67
N ASP A 61 1.95 -15.65 12.28
CA ASP A 61 2.02 -16.19 13.63
C ASP A 61 2.60 -17.62 13.64
N LYS A 62 2.81 -18.17 14.85
CA LYS A 62 3.34 -19.53 15.04
C LYS A 62 2.47 -20.65 14.45
N ASN A 63 1.19 -20.37 14.15
CA ASN A 63 0.24 -21.29 13.57
C ASN A 63 0.05 -21.03 12.06
N GLN A 64 0.96 -20.27 11.43
CA GLN A 64 0.91 -19.88 10.03
C GLN A 64 -0.32 -19.02 9.67
N LYS A 65 -0.95 -18.39 10.66
CA LYS A 65 -2.03 -17.42 10.42
C LYS A 65 -1.43 -16.05 10.20
N ILE A 66 -1.96 -15.37 9.19
CA ILE A 66 -1.48 -14.06 8.75
C ILE A 66 -2.46 -12.99 9.22
N GLU A 67 -1.91 -12.00 9.93
CA GLU A 67 -2.57 -10.74 10.24
C GLU A 67 -1.87 -9.58 9.54
N LEU A 68 -2.54 -8.42 9.49
CA LEU A 68 -1.94 -7.19 8.98
C LEU A 68 -1.64 -6.23 10.14
N GLY A 69 -0.53 -5.53 10.03
CA GLY A 69 -0.14 -4.47 10.94
C GLY A 69 0.62 -3.35 10.24
N PHE A 70 0.61 -2.16 10.83
CA PHE A 70 1.44 -1.05 10.38
C PHE A 70 2.71 -0.97 11.20
N TYR A 71 3.86 -1.02 10.53
CA TYR A 71 5.14 -0.70 11.13
C TYR A 71 5.42 0.79 10.99
N ASP A 72 5.49 1.49 12.13
CA ASP A 72 5.79 2.91 12.20
C ASP A 72 7.30 3.16 12.09
N LEU A 73 7.70 3.86 11.02
CA LEU A 73 9.09 4.15 10.73
C LEU A 73 9.72 5.15 11.73
N LYS A 74 8.92 5.88 12.51
CA LYS A 74 9.41 6.86 13.48
C LYS A 74 9.90 6.19 14.77
N ASN A 75 9.16 5.18 15.25
CA ASN A 75 9.40 4.56 16.56
C ASN A 75 9.70 3.04 16.48
N GLY A 76 9.60 2.43 15.30
CA GLY A 76 9.90 1.02 15.07
C GLY A 76 8.89 0.05 15.68
N LYS A 77 7.66 0.50 15.96
CA LYS A 77 6.61 -0.35 16.54
C LYS A 77 5.64 -0.83 15.47
N ILE A 78 5.11 -2.04 15.69
CA ILE A 78 4.00 -2.58 14.91
C ILE A 78 2.69 -2.30 15.64
N GLU A 79 1.74 -1.70 14.93
CA GLU A 79 0.36 -1.54 15.34
C GLU A 79 -0.51 -2.59 14.64
N ALA A 80 -1.14 -3.48 15.40
CA ALA A 80 -2.05 -4.47 14.84
C ALA A 80 -3.25 -3.80 14.16
N LEU A 81 -3.62 -4.29 12.97
CA LEU A 81 -4.58 -3.61 12.11
C LEU A 81 -5.77 -4.48 11.70
N VAL A 82 -5.54 -5.66 11.13
CA VAL A 82 -6.58 -6.57 10.62
C VAL A 82 -6.21 -8.00 10.95
N LYS A 83 -7.18 -8.77 11.45
CA LYS A 83 -7.14 -10.23 11.49
C LYS A 83 -8.05 -10.79 10.40
N PRO A 84 -7.84 -12.06 9.96
CA PRO A 84 -8.76 -12.70 9.02
C PRO A 84 -10.22 -12.59 9.50
N VAL A 85 -11.10 -12.19 8.60
CA VAL A 85 -12.55 -12.11 8.83
C VAL A 85 -13.12 -13.52 8.96
N ASP A 86 -12.68 -14.43 8.08
CA ASP A 86 -12.97 -15.86 8.19
C ASP A 86 -11.80 -16.59 8.85
N SER A 87 -12.03 -17.17 10.04
CA SER A 87 -11.01 -17.90 10.80
C SER A 87 -10.46 -19.14 10.08
N ASN A 88 -11.21 -19.69 9.13
CA ASN A 88 -10.78 -20.84 8.33
C ASN A 88 -9.91 -20.45 7.14
N LYS A 89 -9.82 -19.14 6.83
CA LYS A 89 -9.01 -18.61 5.73
C LYS A 89 -7.78 -17.90 6.25
N ASN A 90 -6.94 -17.49 5.31
CA ASN A 90 -5.73 -16.76 5.56
C ASN A 90 -5.63 -15.53 4.65
N ILE A 91 -4.89 -14.51 5.08
CA ILE A 91 -4.63 -13.32 4.25
C ILE A 91 -3.49 -13.65 3.31
N HIS A 92 -3.71 -13.56 2.00
CA HIS A 92 -2.70 -13.93 0.98
C HIS A 92 -2.12 -12.75 0.22
N ASN A 93 -2.83 -11.62 0.23
CA ASN A 93 -2.41 -10.41 -0.43
C ASN A 93 -3.04 -9.21 0.30
N ALA A 94 -2.34 -8.10 0.38
CA ALA A 94 -2.90 -6.84 0.85
C ALA A 94 -2.21 -5.65 0.20
N VAL A 95 -2.90 -4.52 0.13
CA VAL A 95 -2.39 -3.24 -0.40
C VAL A 95 -2.95 -2.08 0.42
N THR A 96 -2.23 -0.95 0.42
CA THR A 96 -2.71 0.29 1.03
C THR A 96 -2.24 1.52 0.26
N ASP A 97 -3.05 2.58 0.31
CA ASP A 97 -2.66 3.93 -0.09
C ASP A 97 -2.49 4.88 1.12
N GLY A 98 -2.67 4.36 2.35
CA GLY A 98 -2.69 5.10 3.61
C GLY A 98 -4.06 5.67 4.02
N LYS A 99 -5.11 5.55 3.19
CA LYS A 99 -6.52 5.84 3.56
C LYS A 99 -7.36 4.57 3.64
N TYR A 100 -7.06 3.62 2.77
CA TYR A 100 -7.70 2.32 2.73
C TYR A 100 -6.66 1.21 2.82
N VAL A 101 -7.09 0.07 3.34
CA VAL A 101 -6.34 -1.19 3.28
C VAL A 101 -7.26 -2.22 2.65
N ALA A 102 -6.83 -2.79 1.53
CA ALA A 102 -7.55 -3.86 0.85
C ALA A 102 -6.77 -5.15 1.00
N TRP A 103 -7.46 -6.28 1.18
CA TRP A 103 -6.80 -7.59 1.29
C TRP A 103 -7.64 -8.72 0.70
N VAL A 104 -6.96 -9.80 0.36
CA VAL A 104 -7.54 -11.04 -0.12
C VAL A 104 -7.45 -12.09 0.98
N GLU A 105 -8.58 -12.72 1.29
CA GLU A 105 -8.64 -13.93 2.11
C GLU A 105 -8.99 -15.14 1.25
N ALA A 106 -8.32 -16.27 1.44
CA ALA A 106 -8.61 -17.53 0.76
C ALA A 106 -8.15 -18.72 1.61
N SER A 107 -8.59 -19.92 1.25
CA SER A 107 -8.09 -21.16 1.84
C SER A 107 -6.61 -21.41 1.51
N ASP A 108 -5.92 -22.16 2.37
CA ASP A 108 -4.50 -22.52 2.21
C ASP A 108 -4.33 -23.75 1.29
N ASN A 109 -4.87 -23.69 0.07
CA ASN A 109 -4.69 -24.74 -0.94
C ASN A 109 -4.00 -24.21 -2.22
N LEU A 110 -3.71 -25.08 -3.17
CA LEU A 110 -3.03 -24.72 -4.43
C LEU A 110 -3.95 -23.95 -5.40
N ILE A 111 -5.26 -24.18 -5.31
CA ILE A 111 -6.28 -23.71 -6.24
C ILE A 111 -7.18 -22.75 -5.47
N ARG A 112 -6.62 -21.59 -5.12
CA ARG A 112 -7.27 -20.58 -4.26
C ARG A 112 -8.37 -19.82 -4.99
N ASN A 113 -9.44 -20.51 -5.35
CA ASN A 113 -10.62 -19.94 -6.03
C ASN A 113 -11.71 -19.47 -5.05
N ASP A 114 -11.64 -19.86 -3.78
CA ASP A 114 -12.59 -19.50 -2.73
C ASP A 114 -12.32 -18.12 -2.10
N TRP A 115 -11.66 -17.24 -2.84
CA TRP A 115 -11.15 -15.99 -2.31
C TRP A 115 -12.25 -14.96 -1.99
N SER A 116 -11.94 -13.99 -1.14
CA SER A 116 -12.77 -12.83 -0.85
C SER A 116 -11.90 -11.59 -0.73
N ILE A 117 -12.33 -10.48 -1.32
CA ILE A 117 -11.67 -9.18 -1.21
C ILE A 117 -12.41 -8.35 -0.17
N TYR A 118 -11.67 -7.86 0.81
CA TYR A 118 -12.17 -6.94 1.82
C TYR A 118 -11.43 -5.61 1.74
N VAL A 119 -12.09 -4.54 2.18
CA VAL A 119 -11.49 -3.22 2.34
C VAL A 119 -11.83 -2.67 3.72
N LYS A 120 -10.83 -2.11 4.38
CA LYS A 120 -10.94 -1.32 5.59
C LYS A 120 -10.70 0.15 5.25
N ASP A 121 -11.69 0.98 5.53
CA ASP A 121 -11.53 2.43 5.56
C ASP A 121 -10.85 2.80 6.87
N LEU A 122 -9.69 3.45 6.82
CA LEU A 122 -8.91 3.76 8.02
C LEU A 122 -9.48 4.92 8.83
N ALA A 123 -10.27 5.80 8.22
CA ALA A 123 -10.91 6.92 8.90
C ALA A 123 -12.14 6.44 9.70
N SER A 124 -13.03 5.68 9.06
CA SER A 124 -14.24 5.15 9.73
C SER A 124 -14.00 3.85 10.50
N ARG A 125 -12.87 3.17 10.23
CA ARG A 125 -12.52 1.81 10.69
C ARG A 125 -13.47 0.72 10.21
N SER A 126 -14.39 1.02 9.29
CA SER A 126 -15.33 0.03 8.75
C SER A 126 -14.64 -0.95 7.83
N VAL A 127 -14.98 -2.23 7.96
CA VAL A 127 -14.57 -3.31 7.04
C VAL A 127 -15.75 -3.68 6.17
N THR A 128 -15.54 -3.75 4.85
CA THR A 128 -16.55 -4.14 3.86
C THR A 128 -16.00 -5.24 2.96
N LYS A 129 -16.83 -6.25 2.66
CA LYS A 129 -16.54 -7.26 1.62
C LYS A 129 -16.93 -6.69 0.26
N ILE A 130 -15.99 -6.67 -0.69
CA ILE A 130 -16.15 -5.97 -1.97
C ILE A 130 -16.38 -6.94 -3.13
N ASP A 131 -15.73 -8.10 -3.09
CA ASP A 131 -15.90 -9.15 -4.10
C ASP A 131 -15.52 -10.52 -3.54
N TYR A 132 -15.82 -11.57 -4.28
CA TYR A 132 -15.48 -12.94 -3.93
C TYR A 132 -15.35 -13.82 -5.17
N GLY A 133 -14.63 -14.94 -5.02
CA GLY A 133 -14.42 -15.92 -6.06
C GLY A 133 -15.73 -16.58 -6.50
N LYS A 134 -15.88 -16.71 -7.82
CA LYS A 134 -17.08 -17.27 -8.48
C LYS A 134 -16.77 -18.51 -9.31
N LEU A 135 -15.52 -18.98 -9.28
CA LEU A 135 -15.12 -20.22 -9.93
C LEU A 135 -15.39 -21.37 -8.97
N ASP A 136 -16.09 -22.39 -9.47
CA ASP A 136 -16.28 -23.64 -8.73
C ASP A 136 -14.96 -24.43 -8.66
N ASN A 137 -14.78 -25.21 -7.60
CA ASN A 137 -13.66 -26.13 -7.40
C ASN A 137 -13.54 -27.15 -8.53
N GLU A 138 -14.67 -27.57 -9.09
CA GLU A 138 -14.72 -28.54 -10.20
C GLU A 138 -14.14 -27.98 -11.52
N ILE A 139 -14.18 -26.66 -11.70
CA ILE A 139 -13.73 -25.96 -12.92
C ILE A 139 -12.24 -25.60 -12.83
N SER A 140 -11.58 -25.93 -11.71
CA SER A 140 -10.17 -25.63 -11.52
C SER A 140 -9.33 -26.10 -12.71
N SER A 141 -8.66 -25.11 -13.34
CA SER A 141 -7.85 -25.30 -14.53
C SER A 141 -6.94 -26.52 -14.37
N LYS A 142 -6.86 -27.38 -15.40
CA LYS A 142 -5.89 -28.50 -15.45
C LYS A 142 -4.43 -28.05 -15.25
N ILE A 143 -4.18 -26.74 -15.37
CA ILE A 143 -2.91 -26.09 -15.11
C ILE A 143 -2.94 -25.52 -13.68
N PRO A 144 -2.06 -25.96 -12.77
CA PRO A 144 -2.01 -25.47 -11.40
C PRO A 144 -1.36 -24.09 -11.36
N PHE A 145 -2.15 -23.03 -11.47
CA PHE A 145 -1.71 -21.67 -11.16
C PHE A 145 -2.68 -21.03 -10.17
N SER A 146 -2.14 -20.20 -9.26
CA SER A 146 -2.95 -19.49 -8.27
C SER A 146 -3.93 -18.55 -8.98
N GLN A 147 -5.22 -18.72 -8.69
CA GLN A 147 -6.30 -17.88 -9.20
C GLN A 147 -6.64 -16.73 -8.24
N GLU A 148 -5.76 -16.49 -7.26
CA GLU A 148 -5.97 -15.44 -6.27
C GLU A 148 -5.88 -14.04 -6.91
N PRO A 149 -6.73 -13.10 -6.47
CA PRO A 149 -6.65 -11.74 -6.96
C PRO A 149 -5.32 -11.06 -6.63
N LYS A 150 -4.81 -10.31 -7.60
CA LYS A 150 -3.68 -9.39 -7.38
C LYS A 150 -4.20 -7.98 -7.31
N LEU A 151 -4.05 -7.36 -6.14
CA LEU A 151 -4.62 -6.05 -5.84
C LEU A 151 -3.63 -4.93 -6.19
N SER A 152 -4.18 -3.77 -6.53
CA SER A 152 -3.49 -2.48 -6.57
C SER A 152 -4.45 -1.40 -6.08
N LEU A 153 -3.96 -0.45 -5.30
CA LEU A 153 -4.79 0.57 -4.67
C LEU A 153 -4.11 1.92 -4.76
N ASN A 154 -4.84 2.91 -5.26
CA ASN A 154 -4.43 4.31 -5.21
C ASN A 154 -5.64 5.19 -4.97
N GLU A 155 -5.60 6.00 -3.91
CA GLU A 155 -6.72 6.82 -3.48
C GLU A 155 -7.98 5.96 -3.27
N SER A 156 -9.09 6.29 -3.94
CA SER A 156 -10.32 5.50 -3.85
C SER A 156 -10.45 4.45 -4.95
N LYS A 157 -9.39 4.18 -5.71
CA LYS A 157 -9.41 3.23 -6.84
C LYS A 157 -8.72 1.95 -6.44
N LEU A 158 -9.51 0.89 -6.24
CA LEU A 158 -9.01 -0.47 -6.08
C LEU A 158 -9.12 -1.17 -7.43
N VAL A 159 -8.00 -1.73 -7.90
CA VAL A 159 -7.94 -2.56 -9.10
C VAL A 159 -7.51 -3.96 -8.70
N TRP A 160 -8.08 -4.98 -9.32
CA TRP A 160 -7.56 -6.33 -9.21
C TRP A 160 -7.68 -7.11 -10.51
N SER A 161 -6.75 -8.04 -10.70
CA SER A 161 -6.93 -9.13 -11.64
C SER A 161 -7.62 -10.30 -10.94
N THR A 162 -8.42 -11.06 -11.67
CA THR A 162 -8.98 -12.35 -11.20
C THR A 162 -9.30 -13.25 -12.40
N TYR A 163 -9.64 -14.50 -12.13
CA TYR A 163 -10.10 -15.43 -13.16
C TYR A 163 -11.61 -15.65 -13.02
N GLU A 164 -12.33 -15.55 -14.14
CA GLU A 164 -13.78 -15.73 -14.21
C GLU A 164 -14.13 -16.69 -15.34
N LEU A 165 -15.29 -17.36 -15.23
CA LEU A 165 -15.83 -18.20 -16.28
C LEU A 165 -16.72 -17.37 -17.21
N GLU A 166 -16.41 -17.40 -18.51
CA GLU A 166 -17.21 -16.74 -19.54
C GLU A 166 -17.29 -17.65 -20.77
N ASN A 167 -18.51 -18.06 -21.16
CA ASN A 167 -18.76 -18.98 -22.27
C ASN A 167 -17.87 -20.24 -22.21
N ASP A 168 -17.87 -20.92 -21.05
CA ASP A 168 -17.07 -22.12 -20.75
C ASP A 168 -15.54 -21.96 -20.84
N LYS A 169 -15.06 -20.71 -20.86
CA LYS A 169 -13.63 -20.39 -20.85
C LYS A 169 -13.26 -19.63 -19.59
N ILE A 170 -12.13 -20.02 -18.99
CA ILE A 170 -11.52 -19.27 -17.89
C ILE A 170 -10.74 -18.11 -18.49
N LEU A 171 -11.17 -16.89 -18.19
CA LEU A 171 -10.53 -15.66 -18.65
C LEU A 171 -9.96 -14.88 -17.46
N CYS A 172 -8.80 -14.27 -17.67
CA CYS A 172 -8.28 -13.26 -16.75
C CYS A 172 -9.05 -11.95 -16.96
N SER A 173 -9.71 -11.48 -15.91
CA SER A 173 -10.46 -10.22 -15.89
C SER A 173 -9.72 -9.18 -15.05
N LEU A 174 -9.72 -7.93 -15.50
CA LEU A 174 -9.28 -6.78 -14.71
C LEU A 174 -10.52 -6.02 -14.26
N ILE A 175 -10.58 -5.69 -12.98
CA ILE A 175 -11.73 -5.03 -12.38
C ILE A 175 -11.26 -3.76 -11.70
N LEU A 176 -11.99 -2.66 -11.93
CA LEU A 176 -11.83 -1.39 -11.23
C LEU A 176 -13.03 -1.16 -10.30
N TYR A 177 -12.74 -0.83 -9.05
CA TYR A 177 -13.74 -0.44 -8.06
C TYR A 177 -13.45 0.95 -7.50
N ASP A 178 -14.46 1.82 -7.57
CA ASP A 178 -14.42 3.13 -6.92
C ASP A 178 -15.02 3.02 -5.51
N LEU A 179 -14.16 3.03 -4.49
CA LEU A 179 -14.52 2.91 -3.08
C LEU A 179 -15.42 4.04 -2.60
N LYS A 180 -15.27 5.25 -3.14
CA LYS A 180 -16.12 6.40 -2.75
C LYS A 180 -17.52 6.31 -3.36
N LYS A 181 -17.62 5.80 -4.58
CA LYS A 181 -18.89 5.70 -5.31
C LYS A 181 -19.58 4.35 -5.12
N ASN A 182 -18.92 3.40 -4.45
CA ASN A 182 -19.36 2.02 -4.33
C ASN A 182 -19.72 1.39 -5.69
N LYS A 183 -18.86 1.59 -6.69
CA LYS A 183 -19.14 1.24 -8.09
C LYS A 183 -18.02 0.38 -8.70
N LYS A 184 -18.40 -0.78 -9.23
CA LYS A 184 -17.55 -1.71 -10.01
C LYS A 184 -17.64 -1.43 -11.51
N THR A 185 -16.52 -1.55 -12.21
CA THR A 185 -16.37 -1.49 -13.68
C THR A 185 -15.45 -2.64 -14.12
N ARG A 186 -15.81 -3.33 -15.20
CA ARG A 186 -15.05 -4.42 -15.82
C ARG A 186 -14.60 -3.98 -17.21
#